data_AF-A0A2V8WV69-F1
#
_entry.id   AF-A0A2V8WV69-F1
#
_cell.length_a   1.000
_cell.length_b   1.000
_cell.length_c   1.000
_cell.angle_alpha   90.00
_cell.angle_beta   90.00
_cell.angle_gamma   90.00
#
_symmetry.space_group_name_H-M   'P 1'
#
loop_
_entity.id
_entity.type
_entity.pdbx_description
1 polymer ?
#
loop_
_entity_poly.entity_id
_entity_poly.type
_entity_poly.pdbx_seq_one_letter_code
_entity_poly.pdbx_strand_id
1 'polypeptide(L)' 'MPIKVGINGFGRIGRNIVRTALDDKDIQFVAVNDITDAKTLAHLLKYDSVLGNLPH' A
#
# COMPACT_ATOMS: atom_id res chain seq x y z
N MET A 1 -5.53 20.10 3.06
CA MET A 1 -5.20 19.03 4.03
C MET A 1 -5.46 17.72 3.32
N PRO A 2 -4.50 16.77 3.29
CA PRO A 2 -4.72 15.50 2.62
C PRO A 2 -5.82 14.69 3.32
N ILE A 3 -6.56 13.91 2.55
CA ILE A 3 -7.56 12.98 3.04
C ILE A 3 -6.83 11.81 3.70
N LYS A 4 -7.15 11.55 4.98
CA LYS A 4 -6.57 10.43 5.72
C LYS A 4 -7.29 9.14 5.35
N VAL A 5 -6.54 8.16 4.85
CA VAL A 5 -7.07 6.88 4.37
C VAL A 5 -6.48 5.74 5.18
N GLY A 6 -7.35 4.89 5.73
CA GLY A 6 -6.99 3.59 6.26
C GLY A 6 -7.35 2.48 5.26
N ILE A 7 -6.53 1.43 5.18
CA ILE A 7 -6.81 0.26 4.34
C ILE A 7 -7.10 -0.94 5.23
N ASN A 8 -8.24 -1.59 5.03
CA ASN A 8 -8.60 -2.84 5.67
C ASN A 8 -8.56 -3.97 4.63
N GLY A 9 -7.51 -4.80 4.69
CA GLY A 9 -7.16 -5.78 3.66
C GLY A 9 -6.09 -5.25 2.70
N PHE A 10 -4.83 -5.61 2.94
CA PHE A 10 -3.64 -5.27 2.15
C PHE A 10 -3.27 -6.36 1.13
N GLY A 11 -4.31 -6.94 0.53
CA GLY A 11 -4.21 -7.84 -0.61
C GLY A 11 -3.86 -7.09 -1.91
N ARG A 12 -4.15 -7.72 -3.06
CA ARG A 12 -3.80 -7.20 -4.39
C ARG A 12 -4.29 -5.77 -4.62
N ILE A 13 -5.58 -5.50 -4.34
CA ILE A 13 -6.16 -4.17 -4.58
C ILE A 13 -5.62 -3.14 -3.57
N GLY A 14 -5.53 -3.47 -2.28
CA GLY A 14 -5.00 -2.56 -1.27
C GLY A 14 -3.58 -2.10 -1.58
N ARG A 15 -2.70 -3.01 -1.99
CA ARG A 15 -1.34 -2.67 -2.41
C ARG A 15 -1.30 -1.83 -3.69
N ASN A 16 -2.13 -2.17 -4.68
CA ASN A 16 -2.17 -1.41 -5.94
C ASN A 16 -2.67 0.02 -5.74
N ILE A 17 -3.64 0.24 -4.85
CA ILE A 17 -4.10 1.60 -4.51
C ILE A 17 -2.94 2.41 -3.90
N VAL A 18 -2.18 1.84 -2.96
CA VAL A 18 -1.00 2.51 -2.39
C VAL A 18 0.04 2.80 -3.47
N ARG A 19 0.34 1.84 -4.35
CA ARG A 19 1.31 2.03 -5.44
C ARG A 19 0.92 3.17 -6.38
N THR A 20 -0.36 3.27 -6.75
CA THR A 20 -0.85 4.32 -7.67
C THR A 20 -0.91 5.70 -7.02
N ALA A 21 -1.24 5.76 -5.73
CA ALA A 21 -1.44 7.01 -5.00
C ALA A 21 -0.24 7.41 -4.11
N LEU A 22 0.92 6.76 -4.27
CA LEU A 22 2.06 6.95 -3.36
C LEU A 22 2.60 8.40 -3.38
N ASP A 23 2.58 9.02 -4.56
CA ASP A 23 3.02 10.40 -4.79
C ASP A 23 1.86 11.42 -4.82
N ASP A 24 0.63 10.97 -4.51
CA ASP A 24 -0.54 11.84 -4.46
C ASP A 24 -0.55 12.67 -3.18
N LYS A 25 -0.44 14.01 -3.32
CA LYS A 25 -0.38 14.94 -2.18
C LYS A 25 -1.73 15.15 -1.50
N ASP A 26 -2.83 14.74 -2.13
CA ASP A 26 -4.17 14.85 -1.58
C ASP A 26 -4.55 13.62 -0.75
N ILE A 27 -3.75 12.55 -0.76
CA ILE A 27 -4.00 11.31 -0.01
C ILE A 27 -2.89 11.09 1.02
N GLN A 28 -3.29 10.79 2.25
CA GLN A 28 -2.39 10.36 3.32
C GLN A 28 -2.83 8.98 3.83
N PHE A 29 -2.10 7.92 3.46
CA PHE A 29 -2.31 6.61 4.06
C PHE A 29 -1.80 6.62 5.51
N VAL A 30 -2.71 6.40 6.47
CA VAL A 30 -2.40 6.52 7.91
C VAL A 30 -2.33 5.18 8.64
N ALA A 31 -2.98 4.14 8.09
CA ALA A 31 -2.99 2.82 8.70
C ALA A 31 -3.30 1.72 7.68
N VAL A 32 -2.80 0.53 7.93
CA VAL A 32 -3.14 -0.70 7.23
C VAL A 32 -3.49 -1.76 8.27
N ASN A 33 -4.60 -2.47 8.06
CA ASN A 33 -5.02 -3.63 8.84
C ASN A 33 -5.08 -4.87 7.92
N ASP A 34 -4.51 -6.00 8.37
CA ASP A 34 -4.52 -7.28 7.66
C ASP A 34 -4.35 -8.47 8.65
N ILE A 35 -4.35 -9.70 8.15
CA ILE A 35 -4.20 -10.95 8.93
C ILE A 35 -2.76 -11.48 8.96
N THR A 36 -1.78 -10.61 8.68
CA THR A 36 -0.35 -10.95 8.68
C THR A 36 0.51 -9.80 9.21
N ASP A 37 1.81 -10.04 9.41
CA ASP A 37 2.73 -9.08 10.00
C ASP A 37 3.20 -8.00 9.01
N ALA A 38 3.65 -6.87 9.57
CA ALA A 38 4.08 -5.72 8.78
C ALA A 38 5.29 -6.00 7.87
N LYS A 39 6.19 -6.92 8.25
CA LYS A 39 7.36 -7.29 7.43
C LYS A 39 6.91 -8.03 6.18
N THR A 40 5.95 -8.94 6.32
CA THR A 40 5.31 -9.65 5.21
C THR A 40 4.58 -8.66 4.30
N LEU A 41 3.79 -7.75 4.86
CA LEU A 41 3.09 -6.72 4.07
C LEU A 41 4.05 -5.79 3.31
N ALA A 42 5.13 -5.34 3.94
CA ALA A 42 6.15 -4.52 3.30
C ALA A 42 6.86 -5.26 2.16
N HIS A 43 7.17 -6.54 2.35
CA HIS A 43 7.73 -7.39 1.30
C HIS A 43 6.79 -7.48 0.10
N LEU A 44 5.50 -7.78 0.34
CA LEU A 44 4.48 -7.88 -0.71
C LEU A 44 4.18 -6.55 -1.40
N LEU A 45 4.36 -5.42 -0.72
CA LEU A 45 4.25 -4.10 -1.33
C LEU A 45 5.45 -3.81 -2.23
N LYS A 46 6.66 -4.14 -1.78
CA LYS A 46 7.91 -3.89 -2.51
C LYS A 46 8.03 -4.77 -3.75
N TYR A 47 7.72 -6.07 -3.65
CA TYR A 47 7.88 -7.04 -4.72
C TYR A 47 6.52 -7.54 -5.19
N ASP A 48 6.16 -7.24 -6.44
CA ASP A 48 4.95 -7.73 -7.08
C ASP A 48 5.32 -8.46 -8.38
N SER A 49 4.80 -9.67 -8.58
CA SER A 49 5.15 -10.51 -9.74
C SER A 49 4.62 -9.97 -11.08
N VAL A 50 3.57 -9.14 -11.07
CA VAL A 50 2.92 -8.62 -12.28
C VAL A 50 3.38 -7.19 -12.55
N LEU A 51 3.44 -6.36 -11.52
CA LEU A 51 3.79 -4.94 -11.63
C LEU A 51 5.27 -4.66 -11.38
N GLY A 52 6.06 -5.68 -11.04
CA GLY A 52 7.47 -5.55 -10.71
C GLY A 52 7.70 -4.89 -9.35
N ASN A 53 8.94 -4.47 -9.15
CA ASN A 53 9.38 -3.86 -7.90
C ASN A 53 8.87 -2.43 -7.80
N LEU A 54 8.35 -2.04 -6.63
CA LEU A 54 7.98 -0.67 -6.34
C LEU A 54 9.24 0.23 -6.43
N PRO A 55 9.27 1.25 -7.30
CA PRO A 55 10.46 2.05 -7.56
C PRO A 55 10.68 3.13 -6.49
N HIS A 56 10.95 2.73 -5.24
CA HIS A 56 11.31 3.64 -4.15
C HIS A 56 12.28 2.95 -3.17
#